data_AF-A0A9K3KT19-F1
#
_entry.id   AF-A0A9K3KT19-F1
#
_cell.length_a   1.000
_cell.length_b   1.000
_cell.length_c   1.000
_cell.angle_alpha   90.00
_cell.angle_beta   90.00
_cell.angle_gamma   90.00
#
_symmetry.space_group_name_H-M   'P 1'
#
loop_
_entity.id
_entity.type
_entity.pdbx_description
1 polymer ?
#
loop_
_entity_poly.entity_id
_entity_poly.type
_entity_poly.pdbx_seq_one_letter_code
_entity_poly.pdbx_strand_id
1 'polypeptide(L)'
;MSRRGRGSYRGRGRYGRGNNRTHKTNFNGTNKKTTTSNLYDLNSASKSTNNFEEVNRNVLTNIRKVYGTLVHQALVDRKHIDFNDSKLKPQRQTSTATDPDTKASEEAEYDTDFKAAIAQYAKDKAAYNDKMGKVIAVLWSQCTRELQIKIEERADYMTHIKDDAIAPMNAIEEHAMGYDKSKLKLEIIGDAIRNLFMIRQKEEEELISYYERFTSATKPLTKHFGGQINIISLIDDMKKKNPTMNEKDIQIEEWNRFLAFYFIERSDHDKYGVFIEGLKSQETMGHTQFPKTIEEARAILSARTFEDKYEEKLSKKKSSTNNKSQSNNQEFKTDHTSVMSEITLAQTEGVCYCCGKKGHLSSKCRFKDKPKSEWHMNKAKEIQNLMKHASANTTAENETIVEIPAQTTQQSSVTL
;
A
#
# COMPACT_ATOMS: atom_id res chain seq x y z
N MET A 1 -16.33 68.81 -58.76
CA MET A 1 -15.25 69.23 -57.84
C MET A 1 -15.17 68.20 -56.71
N SER A 2 -14.16 67.32 -56.76
CA SER A 2 -13.08 67.21 -55.76
C SER A 2 -13.44 66.29 -54.56
N ARG A 3 -13.14 64.99 -54.61
CA ARG A 3 -11.88 64.30 -54.17
C ARG A 3 -11.68 64.39 -52.64
N ARG A 4 -11.53 63.28 -51.91
CA ARG A 4 -10.43 62.28 -51.86
C ARG A 4 -10.98 60.97 -51.22
N GLY A 5 -10.58 59.74 -51.52
CA GLY A 5 -9.56 59.20 -52.42
C GLY A 5 -8.92 57.92 -51.84
N ARG A 6 -8.94 56.84 -52.67
CA ARG A 6 -7.98 55.68 -52.76
C ARG A 6 -8.01 54.64 -51.63
N GLY A 7 -8.23 53.34 -51.86
CA GLY A 7 -7.62 52.38 -52.81
C GLY A 7 -6.81 51.35 -51.98
N SER A 8 -6.57 50.07 -52.27
CA SER A 8 -6.58 49.27 -53.50
C SER A 8 -6.14 47.82 -53.14
N TYR A 9 -6.75 46.81 -53.80
CA TYR A 9 -6.10 45.64 -54.42
C TYR A 9 -5.52 44.41 -53.63
N ARG A 10 -5.96 43.24 -54.13
CA ARG A 10 -5.24 41.97 -54.46
C ARG A 10 -4.94 40.93 -53.35
N GLY A 11 -5.62 39.78 -53.46
CA GLY A 11 -5.05 38.62 -54.18
C GLY A 11 -4.95 37.26 -53.46
N ARG A 12 -5.23 36.19 -54.24
CA ARG A 12 -5.00 34.73 -54.04
C ARG A 12 -6.02 34.03 -53.11
N GLY A 13 -6.63 32.87 -53.39
CA GLY A 13 -6.56 31.94 -54.51
C GLY A 13 -7.01 30.52 -54.06
N ARG A 14 -7.98 29.95 -54.79
CA ARG A 14 -8.10 28.52 -55.18
C ARG A 14 -8.45 27.40 -54.16
N TYR A 15 -9.59 26.76 -54.49
CA TYR A 15 -9.99 25.34 -54.36
C TYR A 15 -10.04 24.65 -52.99
N GLY A 16 -11.27 24.33 -52.55
CA GLY A 16 -11.56 23.21 -51.63
C GLY A 16 -12.53 22.25 -52.31
N ARG A 17 -12.00 21.21 -52.97
CA ARG A 17 -12.74 20.08 -53.55
C ARG A 17 -13.29 19.18 -52.44
N GLY A 18 -14.48 18.61 -52.68
CA GLY A 18 -15.25 17.80 -51.75
C GLY A 18 -14.54 16.56 -51.20
N ASN A 19 -14.84 16.26 -49.94
CA ASN A 19 -14.49 15.01 -49.29
C ASN A 19 -15.60 13.98 -49.51
N ASN A 20 -15.44 13.13 -50.52
CA ASN A 20 -16.06 11.81 -50.55
C ASN A 20 -15.41 10.95 -49.44
N ARG A 21 -16.11 10.76 -48.32
CA ARG A 21 -15.79 9.68 -47.38
C ARG A 21 -16.47 8.41 -47.85
N THR A 22 -15.73 7.62 -48.61
CA THR A 22 -16.02 6.21 -48.86
C THR A 22 -15.99 5.46 -47.53
N HIS A 23 -17.10 4.81 -47.18
CA HIS A 23 -17.17 3.85 -46.09
C HIS A 23 -16.29 2.65 -46.42
N LYS A 24 -15.09 2.56 -45.82
CA LYS A 24 -14.31 1.32 -45.76
C LYS A 24 -14.90 0.44 -44.67
N THR A 25 -15.57 -0.63 -45.08
CA THR A 25 -15.96 -1.74 -44.21
C THR A 25 -14.69 -2.44 -43.74
N ASN A 26 -14.40 -2.40 -42.44
CA ASN A 26 -13.31 -3.16 -41.84
C ASN A 26 -13.65 -4.65 -41.90
N PHE A 27 -13.01 -5.35 -42.84
CA PHE A 27 -12.96 -6.80 -42.88
C PHE A 27 -12.04 -7.26 -41.75
N ASN A 28 -12.63 -7.75 -40.65
CA ASN A 28 -11.89 -8.40 -39.57
C ASN A 28 -11.42 -9.78 -40.05
N GLY A 29 -10.29 -9.81 -40.76
CA GLY A 29 -9.52 -11.02 -40.95
C GLY A 29 -8.92 -11.45 -39.61
N THR A 30 -9.40 -12.55 -39.06
CA THR A 30 -8.76 -13.23 -37.92
C THR A 30 -7.40 -13.76 -38.35
N ASN A 31 -6.38 -12.91 -38.32
CA ASN A 31 -5.00 -13.38 -38.31
C ASN A 31 -4.81 -14.14 -36.99
N LYS A 32 -4.72 -15.47 -37.08
CA LYS A 32 -4.14 -16.29 -36.02
C LYS A 32 -2.80 -15.67 -35.66
N LYS A 33 -2.72 -15.05 -34.47
CA LYS A 33 -1.46 -14.59 -33.88
C LYS A 33 -0.55 -15.80 -33.77
N THR A 34 0.42 -15.90 -34.66
CA THR A 34 1.60 -16.73 -34.46
C THR A 34 2.30 -16.28 -33.17
N THR A 35 2.77 -17.27 -32.41
CA THR A 35 3.37 -17.24 -31.08
C THR A 35 4.56 -16.28 -30.92
N THR A 36 4.35 -14.96 -30.97
CA THR A 36 5.40 -13.94 -30.79
C THR A 36 5.25 -13.14 -29.49
N SER A 37 4.38 -13.56 -28.57
CA SER A 37 4.04 -12.79 -27.36
C SER A 37 4.89 -13.09 -26.11
N ASN A 38 5.97 -13.87 -26.23
CA ASN A 38 6.76 -14.33 -25.07
C ASN A 38 8.26 -14.05 -25.22
N LEU A 39 8.65 -12.93 -25.84
CA LEU A 39 10.05 -12.53 -25.99
C LEU A 39 10.37 -11.37 -25.03
N TYR A 40 11.56 -11.38 -24.43
CA TYR A 40 12.09 -10.25 -23.65
C TYR A 40 12.50 -9.12 -24.60
N ASP A 41 11.86 -7.95 -24.46
CA ASP A 41 12.16 -6.73 -25.23
C ASP A 41 12.80 -5.65 -24.33
N LEU A 42 13.58 -4.75 -24.94
CA LEU A 42 14.13 -3.59 -24.27
C LEU A 42 13.03 -2.65 -23.77
N ASN A 43 13.17 -2.20 -22.53
CA ASN A 43 12.20 -1.34 -21.86
C ASN A 43 10.76 -1.90 -21.90
N SER A 44 10.61 -3.23 -21.84
CA SER A 44 9.32 -3.93 -21.76
C SER A 44 8.42 -3.37 -20.65
N ALA A 45 8.99 -2.90 -19.54
CA ALA A 45 8.24 -2.25 -18.46
C ALA A 45 7.53 -0.94 -18.88
N SER A 46 8.03 -0.24 -19.91
CA SER A 46 7.44 1.02 -20.42
C SER A 46 6.42 0.80 -21.54
N LYS A 47 6.35 -0.41 -22.12
CA LYS A 47 5.45 -0.75 -23.23
C LYS A 47 4.35 -1.68 -22.70
N SER A 48 3.11 -1.18 -22.66
CA SER A 48 1.90 -1.89 -22.18
C SER A 48 1.64 -3.27 -22.84
N THR A 49 2.31 -3.61 -23.93
CA THR A 49 2.03 -4.82 -24.74
C THR A 49 2.86 -6.06 -24.39
N ASN A 50 3.95 -5.94 -23.61
CA ASN A 50 4.79 -7.07 -23.18
C ASN A 50 5.29 -6.82 -21.73
N ASN A 51 4.46 -7.10 -20.72
CA ASN A 51 4.90 -6.96 -19.33
C ASN A 51 6.03 -7.99 -19.05
N PHE A 52 7.21 -7.52 -18.63
CA PHE A 52 8.38 -8.36 -18.34
C PHE A 52 8.01 -9.52 -17.42
N GLU A 53 7.18 -9.28 -16.41
CA GLU A 53 6.73 -10.31 -15.46
C GLU A 53 5.97 -11.45 -16.12
N GLU A 54 5.16 -11.15 -17.14
CA GLU A 54 4.37 -12.15 -17.86
C GLU A 54 5.27 -13.01 -18.75
N VAL A 55 6.17 -12.37 -19.50
CA VAL A 55 7.18 -13.07 -20.30
C VAL A 55 8.06 -13.93 -19.40
N ASN A 56 8.55 -13.38 -18.29
CA ASN A 56 9.41 -14.09 -17.35
C ASN A 56 8.72 -15.31 -16.75
N ARG A 57 7.44 -15.19 -16.36
CA ARG A 57 6.63 -16.31 -15.87
C ARG A 57 6.47 -17.39 -16.93
N ASN A 58 6.22 -17.01 -18.17
CA ASN A 58 6.03 -17.96 -19.28
C ASN A 58 7.34 -18.71 -19.61
N VAL A 59 8.46 -17.99 -19.66
CA VAL A 59 9.80 -18.56 -19.90
C VAL A 59 10.19 -19.52 -18.77
N LEU A 60 10.06 -19.11 -17.50
CA LEU A 60 10.35 -19.96 -16.35
C LEU A 60 9.44 -21.19 -16.29
N THR A 61 8.15 -21.03 -16.62
CA THR A 61 7.22 -22.16 -16.69
C THR A 61 7.65 -23.18 -17.76
N ASN A 62 8.11 -22.71 -18.92
CA ASN A 62 8.64 -23.60 -19.96
C ASN A 62 9.92 -24.30 -19.49
N ILE A 63 10.83 -23.57 -18.84
CA ILE A 63 12.06 -24.14 -18.29
C ILE A 63 11.74 -25.23 -17.26
N ARG A 64 10.77 -25.01 -16.37
CA ARG A 64 10.32 -26.02 -15.41
C ARG A 64 9.80 -27.29 -16.09
N LYS A 65 9.04 -27.14 -17.18
CA LYS A 65 8.48 -28.26 -17.94
C LYS A 65 9.57 -29.11 -18.62
N VAL A 66 10.60 -28.47 -19.17
CA VAL A 66 11.63 -29.16 -19.97
C VAL A 66 12.82 -29.61 -19.12
N TYR A 67 13.29 -28.79 -18.19
CA TYR A 67 14.53 -29.01 -17.44
C TYR A 67 14.29 -29.42 -15.98
N GLY A 68 13.06 -29.31 -15.48
CA GLY A 68 12.65 -29.77 -14.16
C GLY A 68 12.66 -28.68 -13.08
N THR A 69 12.28 -29.09 -11.87
CA THR A 69 12.00 -28.19 -10.73
C THR A 69 13.25 -27.57 -10.13
N LEU A 70 14.34 -28.33 -9.98
CA LEU A 70 15.60 -27.85 -9.38
C LEU A 70 16.21 -26.69 -10.18
N VAL A 71 16.22 -26.81 -11.51
CA VAL A 71 16.73 -25.78 -12.42
C VAL A 71 15.83 -24.54 -12.38
N HIS A 72 14.52 -24.73 -12.40
CA HIS A 72 13.56 -23.64 -12.23
C HIS A 72 13.76 -22.90 -10.90
N GLN A 73 13.92 -23.63 -9.80
CA GLN A 73 14.11 -23.02 -8.47
C GLN A 73 15.42 -22.24 -8.40
N ALA A 74 16.52 -22.77 -8.94
CA ALA A 74 17.79 -22.03 -9.01
C ALA A 74 17.67 -20.71 -9.77
N LEU A 75 16.88 -20.67 -10.85
CA LEU A 75 16.61 -19.44 -11.61
C LEU A 75 15.70 -18.46 -10.86
N VAL A 76 14.68 -18.95 -10.16
CA VAL A 76 13.78 -18.11 -9.34
C VAL A 76 14.52 -17.50 -8.16
N ASP A 77 15.31 -18.31 -7.46
CA ASP A 77 16.09 -17.91 -6.29
C ASP A 77 17.35 -17.10 -6.67
N ARG A 78 17.64 -16.99 -7.98
CA ARG A 78 18.85 -16.36 -8.53
C ARG A 78 20.13 -16.89 -7.90
N LYS A 79 20.14 -18.18 -7.56
CA LYS A 79 21.22 -18.83 -6.84
C LYS A 79 21.41 -20.27 -7.33
N HIS A 80 22.64 -20.61 -7.71
CA HIS A 80 22.97 -21.99 -8.04
C HIS A 80 22.81 -22.89 -6.81
N ILE A 81 22.39 -24.13 -7.04
CA ILE A 81 22.49 -25.18 -6.03
C ILE A 81 23.98 -25.38 -5.72
N ASP A 82 24.35 -25.16 -4.46
CA ASP A 82 25.71 -25.42 -4.01
C ASP A 82 25.87 -26.91 -3.74
N PHE A 83 26.30 -27.64 -4.76
CA PHE A 83 26.59 -29.05 -4.62
C PHE A 83 27.73 -29.30 -3.61
N ASN A 84 28.58 -28.33 -3.30
CA ASN A 84 29.64 -28.52 -2.30
C ASN A 84 29.13 -28.38 -0.86
N ASP A 85 27.86 -28.02 -0.65
CA ASP A 85 27.24 -27.98 0.68
C ASP A 85 27.29 -29.38 1.33
N SER A 86 27.84 -29.42 2.54
CA SER A 86 27.98 -30.66 3.33
C SER A 86 26.64 -31.31 3.64
N LYS A 87 25.53 -30.56 3.58
CA LYS A 87 24.17 -31.08 3.74
C LYS A 87 23.67 -31.85 2.53
N LEU A 88 24.15 -31.52 1.32
CA LEU A 88 23.73 -32.17 0.07
C LEU A 88 24.66 -33.31 -0.33
N LYS A 89 25.94 -33.21 0.05
CA LYS A 89 26.91 -34.27 -0.17
C LYS A 89 26.62 -35.45 0.77
N PRO A 90 26.43 -36.68 0.25
CA PRO A 90 26.26 -37.86 1.09
C PRO A 90 27.39 -37.98 2.11
N GLN A 91 27.05 -38.40 3.34
CA GLN A 91 28.00 -38.65 4.42
C GLN A 91 27.98 -40.13 4.78
N ARG A 92 29.16 -40.68 5.05
CA ARG A 92 29.31 -42.09 5.43
C ARG A 92 28.88 -42.26 6.88
N GLN A 93 28.01 -43.23 7.13
CA GLN A 93 27.66 -43.62 8.49
C GLN A 93 28.75 -44.52 9.09
N THR A 94 28.85 -44.51 10.42
CA THR A 94 29.77 -45.36 11.18
C THR A 94 28.97 -46.14 12.20
N SER A 95 29.22 -47.44 12.30
CA SER A 95 28.52 -48.28 13.28
C SER A 95 28.92 -47.90 14.71
N THR A 96 27.94 -47.89 15.60
CA THR A 96 28.12 -47.72 17.04
C THR A 96 28.03 -49.06 17.79
N ALA A 97 27.93 -50.19 17.07
CA ALA A 97 27.85 -51.51 17.67
C ALA A 97 29.15 -51.87 18.40
N THR A 98 29.01 -52.49 19.58
CA THR A 98 30.12 -53.00 20.39
C THR A 98 30.55 -54.41 20.01
N ASP A 99 29.64 -55.20 19.44
CA ASP A 99 29.95 -56.56 18.97
C ASP A 99 30.71 -56.51 17.63
N PRO A 100 31.85 -57.22 17.48
CA PRO A 100 32.73 -57.08 16.31
C PRO A 100 32.08 -57.53 14.99
N ASP A 101 31.30 -58.61 15.02
CA ASP A 101 30.73 -59.21 13.81
C ASP A 101 29.56 -58.36 13.28
N THR A 102 28.69 -57.88 14.19
CA THR A 102 27.61 -56.94 13.84
C THR A 102 28.17 -55.60 13.34
N LYS A 103 29.20 -55.07 14.01
CA LYS A 103 29.88 -53.84 13.57
C LYS A 103 30.46 -53.98 12.15
N ALA A 104 31.11 -55.09 11.85
CA ALA A 104 31.69 -55.34 10.52
C ALA A 104 30.62 -55.47 9.42
N SER A 105 29.49 -56.13 9.72
CA SER A 105 28.38 -56.26 8.78
C SER A 105 27.74 -54.90 8.48
N GLU A 106 27.43 -54.11 9.53
CA GLU A 106 26.83 -52.79 9.38
C GLU A 106 27.75 -51.82 8.62
N GLU A 107 29.05 -51.82 8.92
CA GLU A 107 30.02 -50.97 8.21
C GLU A 107 30.14 -51.33 6.72
N ALA A 108 30.03 -52.62 6.38
CA ALA A 108 30.02 -53.06 4.99
C ALA A 108 28.74 -52.60 4.25
N GLU A 109 27.58 -52.66 4.90
CA GLU A 109 26.32 -52.13 4.36
C GLU A 109 26.41 -50.61 4.16
N TYR A 110 26.82 -49.87 5.19
CA TYR A 110 27.01 -48.41 5.10
C TYR A 110 28.00 -48.00 4.01
N ASP A 111 29.06 -48.79 3.78
CA ASP A 111 30.01 -48.55 2.69
C ASP A 111 29.35 -48.72 1.32
N THR A 112 28.51 -49.74 1.15
CA THR A 112 27.81 -49.97 -0.12
C THR A 112 26.78 -48.87 -0.40
N ASP A 113 25.99 -48.48 0.60
CA ASP A 113 25.01 -47.41 0.49
C ASP A 113 25.67 -46.06 0.24
N PHE A 114 26.76 -45.76 0.94
CA PHE A 114 27.52 -44.53 0.75
C PHE A 114 28.11 -44.42 -0.66
N LYS A 115 28.67 -45.52 -1.19
CA LYS A 115 29.16 -45.57 -2.58
C LYS A 115 28.05 -45.35 -3.59
N ALA A 116 26.89 -46.00 -3.40
CA ALA A 116 25.73 -45.81 -4.26
C ALA A 116 25.21 -44.35 -4.21
N ALA A 117 25.13 -43.76 -3.02
CA ALA A 117 24.70 -42.39 -2.82
C ALA A 117 25.65 -41.37 -3.47
N ILE A 118 26.97 -41.54 -3.33
CA ILE A 118 27.97 -40.68 -4.01
C ILE A 118 27.84 -40.80 -5.53
N ALA A 119 27.69 -42.02 -6.05
CA ALA A 119 27.55 -42.23 -7.49
C ALA A 119 26.30 -41.54 -8.04
N GLN A 120 25.17 -41.62 -7.32
CA GLN A 120 23.93 -40.94 -7.69
C GLN A 120 24.08 -39.41 -7.59
N TYR A 121 24.65 -38.91 -6.50
CA TYR A 121 24.93 -37.49 -6.32
C TYR A 121 25.82 -36.92 -7.44
N ALA A 122 26.84 -37.65 -7.88
CA ALA A 122 27.70 -37.24 -8.99
C ALA A 122 26.92 -37.18 -10.32
N LYS A 123 26.03 -38.15 -10.56
CA LYS A 123 25.13 -38.14 -11.73
C LYS A 123 24.18 -36.96 -11.70
N ASP A 124 23.57 -36.67 -10.55
CA ASP A 124 22.63 -35.56 -10.40
C ASP A 124 23.31 -34.20 -10.58
N LYS A 125 24.52 -34.04 -10.04
CA LYS A 125 25.37 -32.85 -10.26
C LYS A 125 25.69 -32.66 -11.73
N ALA A 126 26.11 -33.72 -12.43
CA ALA A 126 26.41 -33.66 -13.86
C ALA A 126 25.15 -33.32 -14.69
N ALA A 127 24.02 -33.96 -14.37
CA ALA A 127 22.75 -33.72 -15.05
C ALA A 127 22.24 -32.28 -14.82
N TYR A 128 22.40 -31.73 -13.61
CA TYR A 128 22.06 -30.34 -13.32
C TYR A 128 22.90 -29.38 -14.15
N ASN A 129 24.23 -29.57 -14.18
CA ASN A 129 25.14 -28.70 -14.94
C ASN A 129 24.85 -28.73 -16.45
N ASP A 130 24.60 -29.91 -17.01
CA ASP A 130 24.22 -30.07 -18.43
C ASP A 130 22.91 -29.34 -18.75
N LYS A 131 21.88 -29.49 -17.90
CA LYS A 131 20.62 -28.76 -18.05
C LYS A 131 20.81 -27.26 -17.95
N MET A 132 21.68 -26.79 -17.06
CA MET A 132 21.94 -25.37 -16.85
C MET A 132 22.63 -24.75 -18.07
N GLY A 133 23.57 -25.46 -18.70
CA GLY A 133 24.17 -25.05 -19.98
C GLY A 133 23.13 -24.89 -21.10
N LYS A 134 22.15 -25.80 -21.17
CA LYS A 134 21.03 -25.70 -22.14
C LYS A 134 20.10 -24.53 -21.86
N VAL A 135 19.86 -24.23 -20.58
CA VAL A 135 19.02 -23.09 -20.17
C VAL A 135 19.60 -21.76 -20.61
N ILE A 136 20.92 -21.57 -20.60
CA ILE A 136 21.57 -20.36 -21.12
C ILE A 136 21.10 -20.08 -22.55
N ALA A 137 21.17 -21.09 -23.42
CA ALA A 137 20.75 -20.97 -24.81
C ALA A 137 19.25 -20.67 -24.94
N VAL A 138 18.41 -21.28 -24.09
CA VAL A 138 16.98 -20.98 -24.05
C VAL A 138 16.75 -19.53 -23.66
N LEU A 139 17.30 -19.05 -22.55
CA LEU A 139 17.15 -17.66 -22.09
C LEU A 139 17.60 -16.68 -23.18
N TRP A 140 18.75 -16.95 -23.81
CA TRP A 140 19.25 -16.14 -24.91
C TRP A 140 18.30 -16.12 -26.12
N SER A 141 17.74 -17.26 -26.50
CA SER A 141 16.77 -17.38 -27.59
C SER A 141 15.44 -16.66 -27.31
N GLN A 142 15.10 -16.47 -26.04
CA GLN A 142 13.90 -15.73 -25.62
C GLN A 142 14.13 -14.22 -25.56
N CYS A 143 15.34 -13.73 -25.87
CA CYS A 143 15.64 -12.30 -25.98
C CYS A 143 15.46 -11.80 -27.41
N THR A 144 14.91 -10.59 -27.55
CA THR A 144 14.97 -9.85 -28.82
C THR A 144 16.41 -9.55 -29.23
N ARG A 145 16.66 -9.38 -30.54
CA ARG A 145 18.01 -9.10 -31.05
C ARG A 145 18.60 -7.82 -30.47
N GLU A 146 17.78 -6.79 -30.25
CA GLU A 146 18.23 -5.54 -29.64
C GLU A 146 18.69 -5.72 -28.20
N LEU A 147 17.96 -6.52 -27.40
CA LEU A 147 18.33 -6.85 -26.03
C LEU A 147 19.62 -7.67 -25.98
N GLN A 148 19.78 -8.64 -26.88
CA GLN A 148 21.02 -9.42 -27.01
C GLN A 148 22.25 -8.53 -27.25
N ILE A 149 22.14 -7.59 -28.20
CA ILE A 149 23.25 -6.65 -28.52
C ILE A 149 23.64 -5.85 -27.28
N LYS A 150 22.68 -5.32 -26.53
CA LYS A 150 22.99 -4.57 -25.29
C LYS A 150 23.64 -5.42 -24.20
N ILE A 151 23.27 -6.69 -24.10
CA ILE A 151 23.90 -7.61 -23.14
C ILE A 151 25.33 -7.95 -23.61
N GLU A 152 25.56 -8.15 -24.91
CA GLU A 152 26.89 -8.37 -25.51
C GLU A 152 27.83 -7.16 -25.32
N GLU A 153 27.30 -5.94 -25.29
CA GLU A 153 28.07 -4.71 -25.03
C GLU A 153 28.55 -4.57 -23.58
N ARG A 154 28.04 -5.37 -22.64
CA ARG A 154 28.48 -5.29 -21.24
C ARG A 154 29.92 -5.79 -21.09
N ALA A 155 30.70 -5.09 -20.27
CA ALA A 155 32.09 -5.46 -19.99
C ALA A 155 32.24 -6.83 -19.31
N ASP A 156 31.23 -7.28 -18.56
CA ASP A 156 31.19 -8.57 -17.87
C ASP A 156 30.64 -9.72 -18.73
N TYR A 157 30.30 -9.46 -20.01
CA TYR A 157 29.65 -10.45 -20.87
C TYR A 157 30.50 -11.71 -21.05
N MET A 158 31.75 -11.53 -21.47
CA MET A 158 32.66 -12.64 -21.78
C MET A 158 33.16 -13.39 -20.54
N THR A 159 33.13 -12.77 -19.35
CA THR A 159 33.72 -13.33 -18.12
C THR A 159 32.69 -13.98 -17.22
N HIS A 160 31.47 -13.44 -17.15
CA HIS A 160 30.46 -13.88 -16.17
C HIS A 160 29.11 -14.23 -16.78
N ILE A 161 28.75 -13.68 -17.95
CA ILE A 161 27.40 -13.85 -18.50
C ILE A 161 27.34 -15.02 -19.47
N LYS A 162 28.35 -15.21 -20.31
CA LYS A 162 28.30 -16.20 -21.40
C LYS A 162 28.14 -17.65 -20.92
N ASP A 163 28.79 -18.01 -19.81
CA ASP A 163 28.93 -19.40 -19.35
C ASP A 163 28.15 -19.73 -18.06
N ASP A 164 27.41 -18.77 -17.51
CA ASP A 164 26.55 -18.93 -16.32
C ASP A 164 25.08 -18.78 -16.74
N ALA A 165 24.15 -19.57 -16.19
CA ALA A 165 22.72 -19.45 -16.51
C ALA A 165 21.97 -18.39 -15.71
N ILE A 166 22.52 -17.97 -14.57
CA ILE A 166 21.91 -17.00 -13.66
C ILE A 166 22.32 -15.58 -14.04
N ALA A 167 23.57 -15.37 -14.46
CA ALA A 167 24.07 -14.05 -14.85
C ALA A 167 23.34 -13.44 -16.07
N PRO A 168 23.03 -14.17 -17.16
CA PRO A 168 22.18 -13.71 -18.25
C PRO A 168 20.80 -13.31 -17.75
N MET A 169 20.23 -14.06 -16.82
CA MET A 169 18.89 -13.80 -16.33
C MET A 169 18.82 -12.46 -15.57
N ASN A 170 19.85 -12.14 -14.78
CA ASN A 170 19.99 -10.82 -14.13
C ASN A 170 20.21 -9.69 -15.15
N ALA A 171 21.03 -9.93 -16.18
CA ALA A 171 21.29 -8.93 -17.23
C ALA A 171 20.05 -8.66 -18.10
N ILE A 172 19.30 -9.72 -18.45
CA ILE A 172 18.02 -9.65 -19.16
C ILE A 172 17.04 -8.80 -18.35
N GLU A 173 16.90 -9.06 -17.06
CA GLU A 173 16.04 -8.31 -16.16
C GLU A 173 16.43 -6.81 -16.11
N GLU A 174 17.72 -6.53 -15.97
CA GLU A 174 18.26 -5.17 -15.91
C GLU A 174 17.98 -4.38 -17.21
N HIS A 175 18.26 -4.96 -18.37
CA HIS A 175 18.08 -4.27 -19.65
C HIS A 175 16.63 -4.29 -20.17
N ALA A 176 15.86 -5.34 -19.89
CA ALA A 176 14.46 -5.43 -20.30
C ALA A 176 13.56 -4.50 -19.47
N MET A 177 13.88 -4.27 -18.20
CA MET A 177 13.15 -3.32 -17.36
C MET A 177 13.67 -1.88 -17.44
N GLY A 178 14.72 -1.62 -18.22
CA GLY A 178 15.35 -0.29 -18.29
C GLY A 178 15.96 0.13 -16.94
N TYR A 179 16.39 -0.85 -16.16
CA TYR A 179 16.76 -0.77 -14.76
C TYR A 179 18.17 -0.16 -14.61
N ASP A 180 18.27 1.17 -14.68
CA ASP A 180 19.39 1.83 -14.02
C ASP A 180 19.19 1.66 -12.51
N LYS A 181 19.87 0.69 -11.89
CA LYS A 181 19.78 0.45 -10.43
C LYS A 181 20.09 1.71 -9.60
N SER A 182 20.90 2.61 -10.13
CA SER A 182 21.15 3.95 -9.57
C SER A 182 19.94 4.87 -9.73
N LYS A 183 19.33 4.92 -10.92
CA LYS A 183 18.14 5.70 -11.22
C LYS A 183 16.94 5.29 -10.36
N LEU A 184 16.70 3.99 -10.18
CA LEU A 184 15.62 3.50 -9.30
C LEU A 184 15.85 3.92 -7.84
N LYS A 185 17.10 3.83 -7.34
CA LYS A 185 17.42 4.29 -5.98
C LYS A 185 17.15 5.79 -5.82
N LEU A 186 17.57 6.60 -6.79
CA LEU A 186 17.31 8.04 -6.78
C LEU A 186 15.82 8.36 -6.93
N GLU A 187 15.08 7.58 -7.71
CA GLU A 187 13.64 7.72 -7.91
C GLU A 187 12.87 7.42 -6.62
N ILE A 188 13.21 6.32 -5.93
CA ILE A 188 12.61 5.99 -4.61
C ILE A 188 12.91 7.09 -3.58
N ILE A 189 14.15 7.61 -3.55
CA ILE A 189 14.51 8.72 -2.68
C ILE A 189 13.68 9.97 -3.05
N GLY A 190 13.59 10.27 -4.34
CA GLY A 190 12.80 11.39 -4.86
C GLY A 190 11.31 11.27 -4.55
N ASP A 191 10.75 10.06 -4.60
CA ASP A 191 9.37 9.76 -4.24
C ASP A 191 9.16 9.95 -2.73
N ALA A 192 10.09 9.50 -1.88
CA ALA A 192 10.01 9.72 -0.44
C ALA A 192 10.04 11.21 -0.09
N ILE A 193 10.91 11.99 -0.74
CA ILE A 193 10.97 13.45 -0.59
C ILE A 193 9.64 14.07 -1.02
N ARG A 194 9.18 13.77 -2.24
CA ARG A 194 7.91 14.33 -2.76
C ARG A 194 6.73 13.95 -1.88
N ASN A 195 6.66 12.72 -1.40
CA ASN A 195 5.58 12.26 -0.54
C ASN A 195 5.51 13.04 0.77
N LEU A 196 6.64 13.26 1.46
CA LEU A 196 6.63 14.05 2.70
C LEU A 196 6.38 15.54 2.44
N PHE A 197 7.09 16.16 1.47
CA PHE A 197 7.03 17.61 1.24
C PHE A 197 5.84 18.09 0.39
N MET A 198 5.05 17.18 -0.16
CA MET A 198 3.78 17.51 -0.84
C MET A 198 2.58 17.06 -0.03
N ILE A 199 2.79 16.43 1.13
CA ILE A 199 1.68 16.03 1.99
C ILE A 199 0.94 17.27 2.51
N ARG A 200 -0.39 17.17 2.52
CA ARG A 200 -1.30 18.17 3.08
C ARG A 200 -2.53 17.45 3.61
N GLN A 201 -3.16 18.01 4.64
CA GLN A 201 -4.49 17.58 5.07
C GLN A 201 -5.50 17.89 3.97
N LYS A 202 -6.30 16.88 3.59
CA LYS A 202 -7.38 17.05 2.61
C LYS A 202 -8.61 17.70 3.28
N GLU A 203 -9.47 18.36 2.50
CA GLU A 203 -10.64 19.12 3.00
C GLU A 203 -11.54 18.30 3.94
N GLU A 204 -11.81 17.04 3.59
CA GLU A 204 -12.69 16.14 4.36
C GLU A 204 -11.92 15.13 5.22
N GLU A 205 -10.60 15.29 5.33
CA GLU A 205 -9.77 14.36 6.11
C GLU A 205 -9.76 14.74 7.59
N GLU A 206 -10.00 13.73 8.44
CA GLU A 206 -9.86 13.85 9.89
C GLU A 206 -8.39 14.05 10.29
N LEU A 207 -8.18 14.83 11.35
CA LEU A 207 -6.84 15.13 11.86
C LEU A 207 -6.04 13.88 12.24
N ILE A 208 -6.71 12.85 12.79
CA ILE A 208 -6.10 11.55 13.13
C ILE A 208 -5.54 10.85 11.88
N SER A 209 -6.33 10.77 10.81
CA SER A 209 -5.90 10.13 9.56
C SER A 209 -4.76 10.90 8.90
N TYR A 210 -4.83 12.24 8.91
CA TYR A 210 -3.73 13.07 8.42
C TYR A 210 -2.44 12.85 9.20
N TYR A 211 -2.52 12.79 10.53
CA TYR A 211 -1.38 12.48 11.41
C TYR A 211 -0.74 11.13 11.08
N GLU A 212 -1.54 10.09 10.90
CA GLU A 212 -1.04 8.75 10.54
C GLU A 212 -0.36 8.74 9.16
N ARG A 213 -0.94 9.43 8.17
CA ARG A 213 -0.29 9.55 6.85
C ARG A 213 1.02 10.33 6.92
N PHE A 214 1.04 11.43 7.66
CA PHE A 214 2.23 12.27 7.82
C PHE A 214 3.36 11.50 8.50
N THR A 215 3.09 10.88 9.64
CA THR A 215 4.06 10.04 10.36
C THR A 215 4.50 8.81 9.56
N SER A 216 3.63 8.27 8.70
CA SER A 216 4.01 7.19 7.79
C SER A 216 4.91 7.67 6.65
N ALA A 217 4.72 8.90 6.17
CA ALA A 217 5.52 9.50 5.11
C ALA A 217 6.96 9.87 5.55
N THR A 218 7.20 10.06 6.86
CA THR A 218 8.55 10.35 7.38
C THR A 218 9.46 9.11 7.36
N LYS A 219 8.91 7.90 7.56
CA LYS A 219 9.68 6.65 7.71
C LYS A 219 10.51 6.27 6.48
N PRO A 220 9.97 6.30 5.24
CA PRO A 220 10.77 6.01 4.06
C PRO A 220 11.92 7.02 3.90
N LEU A 221 11.65 8.29 4.17
CA LEU A 221 12.65 9.34 4.05
C LEU A 221 13.80 9.15 5.04
N THR A 222 13.50 8.96 6.33
CA THR A 222 14.56 8.74 7.34
C THR A 222 15.34 7.46 7.08
N LYS A 223 14.67 6.40 6.61
CA LYS A 223 15.34 5.16 6.20
C LYS A 223 16.36 5.38 5.07
N HIS A 224 16.00 6.13 4.03
CA HIS A 224 16.88 6.37 2.90
C HIS A 224 18.02 7.36 3.20
N PHE A 225 17.80 8.30 4.11
CA PHE A 225 18.81 9.27 4.54
C PHE A 225 19.72 8.74 5.66
N GLY A 226 19.46 7.52 6.15
CA GLY A 226 20.27 6.90 7.21
C GLY A 226 20.02 7.48 8.61
N GLY A 227 18.90 8.18 8.81
CA GLY A 227 18.56 8.85 10.06
C GLY A 227 17.73 10.11 9.86
N GLN A 228 17.73 10.96 10.87
CA GLN A 228 17.15 12.31 10.82
C GLN A 228 17.91 13.18 9.81
N ILE A 229 17.21 14.11 9.18
CA ILE A 229 17.84 15.05 8.25
C ILE A 229 18.48 16.17 9.05
N ASN A 230 19.78 16.37 8.82
CA ASN A 230 20.56 17.39 9.52
C ASN A 230 20.34 18.77 8.88
N ILE A 231 19.68 19.66 9.61
CA ILE A 231 19.57 21.07 9.25
C ILE A 231 20.70 21.82 9.97
N ILE A 232 21.87 21.90 9.32
CA ILE A 232 23.13 22.37 9.93
C ILE A 232 22.97 23.72 10.64
N SER A 233 22.28 24.69 10.00
CA SER A 233 22.07 26.03 10.59
C SER A 233 21.31 25.98 11.91
N LEU A 234 20.30 25.11 12.04
CA LEU A 234 19.51 24.97 13.26
C LEU A 234 20.31 24.25 14.37
N ILE A 235 21.12 23.26 13.98
CA ILE A 235 22.00 22.53 14.90
C ILE A 235 23.04 23.48 15.51
N ASP A 236 23.67 24.33 14.70
CA ASP A 236 24.67 25.29 15.16
C ASP A 236 24.08 26.31 16.15
N ASP A 237 22.88 26.81 15.87
CA ASP A 237 22.18 27.74 16.76
C ASP A 237 21.79 27.10 18.09
N MET A 238 21.35 25.83 18.06
CA MET A 238 21.06 25.07 19.28
C MET A 238 22.31 24.73 20.07
N LYS A 239 23.41 24.39 19.41
CA LYS A 239 24.70 24.12 20.05
C LYS A 239 25.28 25.35 20.74
N LYS A 240 25.07 26.55 20.17
CA LYS A 240 25.41 27.82 20.85
C LYS A 240 24.57 28.06 22.11
N LYS A 241 23.27 27.71 22.08
CA LYS A 241 22.36 27.87 23.22
C LYS A 241 22.60 26.82 24.31
N ASN A 242 22.91 25.59 23.91
CA ASN A 242 23.08 24.42 24.77
C ASN A 242 24.40 23.68 24.47
N PRO A 243 25.56 24.25 24.85
CA PRO A 243 26.87 23.72 24.46
C PRO A 243 27.21 22.35 25.05
N THR A 244 26.48 21.92 26.09
CA THR A 244 26.68 20.63 26.77
C THR A 244 25.86 19.49 26.16
N MET A 245 24.93 19.79 25.26
CA MET A 245 24.04 18.79 24.67
C MET A 245 24.74 17.99 23.57
N ASN A 246 24.47 16.68 23.52
CA ASN A 246 25.02 15.80 22.50
C ASN A 246 24.47 16.17 21.11
N GLU A 247 25.33 16.20 20.11
CA GLU A 247 24.98 16.61 18.75
C GLU A 247 23.88 15.74 18.13
N LYS A 248 23.87 14.43 18.43
CA LYS A 248 22.80 13.53 17.96
C LYS A 248 21.44 13.87 18.56
N ASP A 249 21.41 14.27 19.84
CA ASP A 249 20.16 14.63 20.50
C ASP A 249 19.63 15.97 19.95
N ILE A 250 20.54 16.91 19.65
CA ILE A 250 20.19 18.17 18.97
C ILE A 250 19.60 17.88 17.57
N GLN A 251 20.21 16.97 16.81
CA GLN A 251 19.71 16.57 15.49
C GLN A 251 18.29 16.00 15.57
N ILE A 252 18.02 15.16 16.58
CA ILE A 252 16.69 14.58 16.81
C ILE A 252 15.67 15.66 17.19
N GLU A 253 16.00 16.53 18.16
CA GLU A 253 15.09 17.59 18.62
C GLU A 253 14.76 18.56 17.48
N GLU A 254 15.75 18.99 16.71
CA GLU A 254 15.55 19.93 15.60
C GLU A 254 14.77 19.32 14.45
N TRP A 255 15.01 18.05 14.14
CA TRP A 255 14.22 17.34 13.13
C TRP A 255 12.76 17.19 13.56
N ASN A 256 12.51 16.84 14.82
CA ASN A 256 11.15 16.73 15.35
C ASN A 256 10.44 18.08 15.36
N ARG A 257 11.15 19.16 15.75
CA ARG A 257 10.63 20.53 15.72
C ARG A 257 10.27 20.97 14.31
N PHE A 258 11.13 20.66 13.33
CA PHE A 258 10.85 20.92 11.92
C PHE A 258 9.60 20.16 11.45
N LEU A 259 9.47 18.87 11.76
CA LEU A 259 8.30 18.07 11.39
C LEU A 259 7.02 18.57 12.06
N ALA A 260 7.08 18.99 13.33
CA ALA A 260 5.95 19.56 14.06
C ALA A 260 5.45 20.87 13.42
N PHE A 261 6.38 21.78 13.13
CA PHE A 261 6.10 23.01 12.39
C PHE A 261 5.46 22.69 11.03
N TYR A 262 6.08 21.78 10.26
CA TYR A 262 5.64 21.47 8.91
C TYR A 262 4.28 20.78 8.89
N PHE A 263 3.99 19.92 9.87
CA PHE A 263 2.69 19.28 10.06
C PHE A 263 1.57 20.32 10.24
N ILE A 264 1.79 21.32 11.10
CA ILE A 264 0.86 22.44 11.33
C ILE A 264 0.69 23.27 10.05
N GLU A 265 1.80 23.66 9.41
CA GLU A 265 1.74 24.49 8.19
C GLU A 265 0.99 23.80 7.04
N ARG A 266 1.05 22.47 6.98
CA ARG A 266 0.37 21.64 5.96
C ARG A 266 -1.00 21.13 6.41
N SER A 267 -1.48 21.54 7.57
CA SER A 267 -2.85 21.27 8.01
C SER A 267 -3.87 22.07 7.20
N ASP A 268 -5.14 21.72 7.34
CA ASP A 268 -6.22 22.35 6.59
C ASP A 268 -6.38 23.83 7.00
N HIS A 269 -6.04 24.74 6.09
CA HIS A 269 -6.08 26.18 6.32
C HIS A 269 -7.50 26.72 6.47
N ASP A 270 -8.53 25.99 6.01
CA ASP A 270 -9.91 26.39 6.28
C ASP A 270 -10.27 26.16 7.74
N LYS A 271 -9.73 25.10 8.34
CA LYS A 271 -9.97 24.70 9.73
C LYS A 271 -9.09 25.47 10.72
N TYR A 272 -7.84 25.73 10.35
CA TYR A 272 -6.78 26.17 11.27
C TYR A 272 -5.99 27.41 10.80
N GLY A 273 -6.43 28.08 9.74
CA GLY A 273 -5.67 29.14 9.07
C GLY A 273 -5.31 30.33 9.95
N VAL A 274 -6.29 30.94 10.63
CA VAL A 274 -6.09 32.05 11.56
C VAL A 274 -5.19 31.65 12.72
N PHE A 275 -5.32 30.42 13.20
CA PHE A 275 -4.43 29.91 14.24
C PHE A 275 -2.98 29.83 13.76
N ILE A 276 -2.75 29.27 12.58
CA ILE A 276 -1.41 29.17 11.97
C ILE A 276 -0.81 30.57 11.76
N GLU A 277 -1.59 31.52 11.27
CA GLU A 277 -1.18 32.93 11.12
C GLU A 277 -0.84 33.58 12.47
N GLY A 278 -1.63 33.30 13.51
CA GLY A 278 -1.37 33.76 14.87
C GLY A 278 -0.06 33.24 15.44
N LEU A 279 0.25 31.95 15.25
CA LEU A 279 1.53 31.36 15.65
C LEU A 279 2.71 32.02 14.92
N LYS A 280 2.59 32.23 13.60
CA LYS A 280 3.61 32.93 12.80
C LYS A 280 3.83 34.36 13.30
N SER A 281 2.76 35.09 13.64
CA SER A 281 2.86 36.44 14.20
C SER A 281 3.54 36.45 15.56
N GLN A 282 3.20 35.52 16.46
CA GLN A 282 3.85 35.43 17.77
C GLN A 282 5.35 35.12 17.66
N GLU A 283 5.74 34.28 16.72
CA GLU A 283 7.14 33.98 16.46
C GLU A 283 7.92 35.22 16.01
N THR A 284 7.32 36.07 15.15
CA THR A 284 7.95 37.35 14.78
C THR A 284 8.10 38.33 15.94
N MET A 285 7.27 38.21 16.98
CA MET A 285 7.37 38.99 18.22
C MET A 285 8.36 38.39 19.23
N GLY A 286 9.05 37.30 18.87
CA GLY A 286 10.04 36.62 19.74
C GLY A 286 9.43 35.60 20.69
N HIS A 287 8.14 35.29 20.59
CA HIS A 287 7.47 34.26 21.39
C HIS A 287 7.45 32.93 20.63
N THR A 288 8.29 31.97 21.03
CA THR A 288 8.35 30.64 20.42
C THR A 288 7.29 29.71 21.02
N GLN A 289 6.08 29.71 20.45
CA GLN A 289 4.97 28.82 20.87
C GLN A 289 4.75 27.64 19.91
N PHE A 290 5.60 27.48 18.89
CA PHE A 290 5.51 26.31 18.02
C PHE A 290 5.82 25.02 18.80
N PRO A 291 5.04 23.95 18.59
CA PRO A 291 5.27 22.66 19.23
C PRO A 291 6.60 22.06 18.80
N LYS A 292 7.18 21.26 19.68
CA LYS A 292 8.46 20.59 19.44
C LYS A 292 8.30 19.20 18.83
N THR A 293 7.12 18.59 18.98
CA THR A 293 6.83 17.24 18.49
C THR A 293 5.53 17.20 17.69
N ILE A 294 5.38 16.19 16.84
CA ILE A 294 4.17 16.02 16.01
C ILE A 294 2.97 15.69 16.91
N GLU A 295 3.20 15.00 18.02
CA GLU A 295 2.21 14.65 19.03
C GLU A 295 1.65 15.91 19.72
N GLU A 296 2.53 16.82 20.14
CA GLU A 296 2.14 18.13 20.68
C GLU A 296 1.37 18.94 19.63
N ALA A 297 1.86 18.97 18.39
CA ALA A 297 1.20 19.66 17.29
C ALA A 297 -0.22 19.14 17.05
N ARG A 298 -0.40 17.82 17.05
CA ARG A 298 -1.71 17.19 16.94
C ARG A 298 -2.60 17.52 18.14
N ALA A 299 -2.08 17.47 19.36
CA ALA A 299 -2.85 17.79 20.57
C ALA A 299 -3.38 19.22 20.50
N ILE A 300 -2.52 20.18 20.14
CA ILE A 300 -2.88 21.60 19.98
C ILE A 300 -3.96 21.79 18.91
N LEU A 301 -3.84 21.15 17.75
CA LEU A 301 -4.85 21.23 16.69
C LEU A 301 -6.17 20.56 17.08
N SER A 302 -6.12 19.48 17.88
CA SER A 302 -7.32 18.77 18.33
C SER A 302 -8.10 19.49 19.43
N ALA A 303 -7.42 20.29 20.27
CA ALA A 303 -8.05 21.04 21.35
C ALA A 303 -8.76 22.33 20.89
N ARG A 304 -8.65 22.68 19.60
CA ARG A 304 -9.14 23.94 19.04
C ARG A 304 -10.51 23.76 18.41
N THR A 305 -11.38 24.74 18.60
CA THR A 305 -12.63 24.87 17.85
C THR A 305 -12.32 25.27 16.41
N PHE A 306 -13.08 24.73 15.45
CA PHE A 306 -12.92 25.09 14.04
C PHE A 306 -13.24 26.57 13.82
N GLU A 307 -12.54 27.19 12.87
CA GLU A 307 -12.71 28.61 12.53
C GLU A 307 -14.03 28.87 11.79
N ASP A 308 -14.57 30.08 11.96
CA ASP A 308 -15.82 30.55 11.34
C ASP A 308 -15.84 30.36 9.81
N LYS A 309 -14.67 30.44 9.14
CA LYS A 309 -14.53 30.20 7.70
C LYS A 309 -14.87 28.75 7.31
N TYR A 310 -14.53 27.78 8.15
CA TYR A 310 -14.88 26.37 7.93
C TYR A 310 -16.39 26.16 8.13
N GLU A 311 -16.98 26.79 9.15
CA GLU A 311 -18.43 26.74 9.38
C GLU A 311 -19.23 27.43 8.26
N GLU A 312 -18.72 28.54 7.73
CA GLU A 312 -19.28 29.24 6.58
C GLU A 312 -19.19 28.36 5.31
N LYS A 313 -18.08 27.64 5.11
CA LYS A 313 -17.95 26.66 4.01
C LYS A 313 -18.91 25.48 4.16
N LEU A 314 -19.07 24.94 5.37
CA LEU A 314 -20.03 23.88 5.67
C LEU A 314 -21.48 24.31 5.42
N SER A 315 -21.85 25.52 5.85
CA SER A 315 -23.18 26.10 5.63
C SER A 315 -23.43 26.41 4.15
N LYS A 316 -22.43 26.89 3.41
CA LYS A 316 -22.48 27.06 1.93
C LYS A 316 -22.60 25.74 1.18
N LYS A 317 -21.94 24.67 1.64
CA LYS A 317 -22.07 23.32 1.05
C LYS A 317 -23.47 22.74 1.29
N LYS A 318 -24.03 22.94 2.49
CA LYS A 318 -25.43 22.58 2.81
C LYS A 318 -26.44 23.38 1.98
N SER A 319 -26.25 24.68 1.79
CA SER A 319 -27.16 25.52 0.98
C SER A 319 -27.02 25.29 -0.53
N SER A 320 -25.83 24.99 -1.04
CA SER A 320 -25.63 24.61 -2.45
C SER A 320 -26.25 23.24 -2.79
N THR A 321 -26.37 22.34 -1.82
CA THR A 321 -27.07 21.06 -2.00
C THR A 321 -28.59 21.29 -2.09
N ASN A 322 -29.12 22.27 -1.35
CA ASN A 322 -30.53 22.67 -1.41
C ASN A 322 -30.94 23.39 -2.70
N ASN A 323 -30.01 23.99 -3.44
CA ASN A 323 -30.30 24.65 -4.72
C ASN A 323 -30.20 23.73 -5.95
N LYS A 324 -29.75 22.48 -5.78
CA LYS A 324 -29.72 21.47 -6.86
C LYS A 324 -30.93 20.54 -6.85
N SER A 325 -31.87 20.74 -5.92
CA SER A 325 -33.08 19.94 -5.74
C SER A 325 -34.36 20.71 -6.10
N GLN A 326 -34.32 21.57 -7.11
CA GLN A 326 -35.53 22.01 -7.82
C GLN A 326 -35.67 21.27 -9.16
N SER A 327 -35.66 19.94 -9.06
CA SER A 327 -36.15 19.02 -10.09
C SER A 327 -36.46 17.68 -9.42
N ASN A 328 -37.73 17.55 -9.02
CA ASN A 328 -38.48 16.33 -8.67
C ASN A 328 -38.04 15.47 -7.47
N ASN A 329 -39.00 15.41 -6.53
CA ASN A 329 -39.33 14.35 -5.57
C ASN A 329 -38.58 14.27 -4.23
N GLN A 330 -39.28 14.78 -3.20
CA GLN A 330 -39.47 14.22 -1.85
C GLN A 330 -38.25 13.62 -1.14
N GLU A 331 -37.65 14.42 -0.26
CA GLU A 331 -36.74 13.95 0.80
C GLU A 331 -37.46 13.03 1.80
N PHE A 332 -36.92 11.82 1.95
CA PHE A 332 -36.93 11.09 3.20
C PHE A 332 -35.63 11.44 3.95
N LYS A 333 -35.76 12.06 5.13
CA LYS A 333 -34.66 12.12 6.10
C LYS A 333 -34.47 10.74 6.73
N THR A 334 -33.25 10.24 6.72
CA THR A 334 -32.81 9.19 7.67
C THR A 334 -31.43 9.54 8.20
N ASP A 335 -31.44 10.06 9.43
CA ASP A 335 -30.33 9.94 10.36
C ASP A 335 -30.17 8.48 10.80
N HIS A 336 -28.92 8.12 11.10
CA HIS A 336 -28.46 6.93 11.84
C HIS A 336 -28.87 5.54 11.33
N THR A 337 -27.98 4.93 10.55
CA THR A 337 -27.87 3.46 10.41
C THR A 337 -26.43 3.01 10.61
N SER A 338 -26.03 2.92 11.87
CA SER A 338 -25.22 1.80 12.35
C SER A 338 -25.93 1.31 13.61
N VAL A 339 -26.28 0.02 13.65
CA VAL A 339 -27.04 -0.67 14.70
C VAL A 339 -28.58 -0.56 14.62
N MET A 340 -29.21 -1.12 13.58
CA MET A 340 -30.58 -1.68 13.71
C MET A 340 -30.46 -3.19 13.88
N SER A 341 -30.82 -3.67 15.07
CA SER A 341 -30.70 -5.06 15.50
C SER A 341 -31.62 -6.01 14.73
N GLU A 342 -31.06 -7.17 14.36
CA GLU A 342 -31.67 -8.30 13.62
C GLU A 342 -33.01 -8.80 14.21
N ILE A 343 -33.34 -8.44 15.44
CA ILE A 343 -34.60 -8.75 16.12
C ILE A 343 -35.81 -8.08 15.44
N THR A 344 -35.62 -6.93 14.78
CA THR A 344 -36.72 -6.14 14.18
C THR A 344 -37.21 -6.64 12.82
N LEU A 345 -36.39 -7.40 12.10
CA LEU A 345 -36.74 -7.92 10.78
C LEU A 345 -37.78 -9.05 10.88
N ALA A 346 -37.56 -10.00 11.79
CA ALA A 346 -38.41 -11.20 11.93
C ALA A 346 -39.84 -10.93 12.44
N GLN A 347 -40.05 -9.88 13.25
CA GLN A 347 -41.37 -9.57 13.82
C GLN A 347 -42.27 -8.73 12.90
N THR A 348 -41.70 -8.12 11.86
CA THR A 348 -42.41 -7.14 11.02
C THR A 348 -42.68 -7.63 9.59
N GLU A 349 -42.27 -8.85 9.26
CA GLU A 349 -42.52 -9.45 7.95
C GLU A 349 -44.01 -9.70 7.69
N GLY A 350 -44.52 -9.13 6.59
CA GLY A 350 -45.88 -9.35 6.09
C GLY A 350 -46.98 -8.49 6.70
N VAL A 351 -46.64 -7.53 7.57
CA VAL A 351 -47.62 -6.66 8.25
C VAL A 351 -47.54 -5.22 7.71
N CYS A 352 -48.69 -4.57 7.47
CA CYS A 352 -48.73 -3.18 7.02
C CYS A 352 -48.21 -2.21 8.10
N TYR A 353 -47.14 -1.47 7.79
CA TYR A 353 -46.51 -0.52 8.73
C TYR A 353 -47.40 0.66 9.16
N CYS A 354 -48.44 0.99 8.39
CA CYS A 354 -49.38 2.05 8.73
C CYS A 354 -50.45 1.59 9.73
N CYS A 355 -51.07 0.42 9.52
CA CYS A 355 -52.24 -0.04 10.29
C CYS A 355 -52.06 -1.34 11.07
N GLY A 356 -50.97 -2.09 10.86
CA GLY A 356 -50.69 -3.34 11.58
C GLY A 356 -51.43 -4.58 11.06
N LYS A 357 -52.15 -4.50 9.92
CA LYS A 357 -52.86 -5.65 9.33
C LYS A 357 -52.04 -6.33 8.24
N LYS A 358 -52.12 -7.66 8.15
CA LYS A 358 -51.45 -8.46 7.09
C LYS A 358 -52.22 -8.38 5.76
N GLY A 359 -51.54 -8.64 4.65
CA GLY A 359 -52.15 -8.77 3.31
C GLY A 359 -52.12 -7.53 2.41
N HIS A 360 -51.58 -6.39 2.88
CA HIS A 360 -51.32 -5.24 2.02
C HIS A 360 -50.10 -4.44 2.50
N LEU A 361 -49.48 -3.71 1.59
CA LEU A 361 -48.37 -2.80 1.87
C LEU A 361 -48.89 -1.43 2.31
N SER A 362 -48.11 -0.72 3.14
CA SER A 362 -48.44 0.64 3.62
C SER A 362 -48.70 1.64 2.49
N SER A 363 -48.09 1.42 1.32
CA SER A 363 -48.31 2.22 0.12
C SER A 363 -49.73 2.15 -0.41
N LYS A 364 -50.45 1.05 -0.14
CA LYS A 364 -51.85 0.78 -0.53
C LYS A 364 -52.79 0.69 0.67
N CYS A 365 -52.39 1.21 1.83
CA CYS A 365 -53.21 1.18 3.03
C CYS A 365 -54.32 2.25 2.94
N ARG A 366 -55.56 1.88 3.24
CA ARG A 366 -56.69 2.82 3.30
C ARG A 366 -56.49 3.95 4.32
N PHE A 367 -55.66 3.72 5.33
CA PHE A 367 -55.38 4.69 6.40
C PHE A 367 -54.04 5.42 6.21
N LYS A 368 -53.44 5.38 5.00
CA LYS A 368 -52.10 5.94 4.73
C LYS A 368 -51.97 7.43 5.07
N ASP A 369 -53.06 8.17 5.00
CA ASP A 369 -53.06 9.63 5.18
C ASP A 369 -53.12 10.06 6.67
N LYS A 370 -53.24 9.12 7.61
CA LYS A 370 -53.15 9.46 9.03
C LYS A 370 -51.72 9.89 9.42
N PRO A 371 -51.56 10.75 10.45
CA PRO A 371 -50.25 11.25 10.86
C PRO A 371 -49.25 10.13 11.12
N LYS A 372 -48.00 10.31 10.67
CA LYS A 372 -46.94 9.28 10.79
C LYS A 372 -46.69 8.87 12.25
N SER A 373 -46.92 9.75 13.22
CA SER A 373 -46.83 9.43 14.67
C SER A 373 -47.83 8.35 15.09
N GLU A 374 -48.96 8.22 14.40
CA GLU A 374 -50.00 7.23 14.70
C GLU A 374 -49.85 5.92 13.91
N TRP A 375 -48.76 5.76 13.18
CA TRP A 375 -48.48 4.54 12.43
C TRP A 375 -48.09 3.40 13.37
N HIS A 376 -48.56 2.20 13.04
CA HIS A 376 -48.33 1.01 13.85
C HIS A 376 -46.85 0.76 14.12
N MET A 377 -45.98 0.96 13.13
CA MET A 377 -44.53 0.81 13.28
C MET A 377 -43.92 1.79 14.28
N ASN A 378 -44.44 3.01 14.38
CA ASN A 378 -43.90 4.02 15.29
C ASN A 378 -44.40 3.80 16.73
N LYS A 379 -45.66 3.37 16.89
CA LYS A 379 -46.17 2.92 18.20
C LYS A 379 -45.48 1.64 18.70
N ALA A 380 -45.16 0.70 17.81
CA ALA A 380 -44.43 -0.52 18.17
C ALA A 380 -43.01 -0.21 18.66
N LYS A 381 -42.32 0.76 18.04
CA LYS A 381 -41.01 1.25 18.49
C LYS A 381 -41.08 1.90 19.87
N GLU A 382 -42.15 2.65 20.15
CA GLU A 382 -42.37 3.32 21.44
C GLU A 382 -42.58 2.30 22.58
N ILE A 383 -43.40 1.26 22.35
CA ILE A 383 -43.60 0.15 23.31
C ILE A 383 -42.30 -0.63 23.53
N GLN A 384 -41.49 -0.87 22.49
CA GLN A 384 -40.19 -1.54 22.62
C GLN A 384 -39.15 -0.69 23.37
N ASN A 385 -39.15 0.62 23.18
CA ASN A 385 -38.27 1.51 23.94
C ASN A 385 -38.67 1.52 25.42
N LEU A 386 -39.97 1.55 25.73
CA LEU A 386 -40.46 1.40 27.10
C LEU A 386 -40.07 0.06 27.73
N MET A 387 -40.12 -1.05 26.97
CA MET A 387 -39.66 -2.37 27.45
C MET A 387 -38.15 -2.43 27.67
N LYS A 388 -37.34 -1.76 26.82
CA LYS A 388 -35.88 -1.65 26.99
C LYS A 388 -35.48 -0.85 28.24
N HIS A 389 -36.18 0.26 28.50
CA HIS A 389 -35.95 1.05 29.71
C HIS A 389 -36.37 0.29 30.99
N ALA A 390 -37.42 -0.53 30.92
CA ALA A 390 -37.80 -1.41 32.04
C ALA A 390 -36.74 -2.48 32.34
N SER A 391 -36.09 -3.07 31.31
CA SER A 391 -35.01 -4.05 31.51
C SER A 391 -33.69 -3.44 32.00
N ALA A 392 -33.43 -2.16 31.71
CA ALA A 392 -32.20 -1.47 32.11
C ALA A 392 -32.19 -1.08 33.61
N ASN A 393 -33.37 -0.88 34.22
CA ASN A 393 -33.48 -0.56 35.65
C ASN A 393 -33.24 -1.78 36.56
N THR A 394 -33.44 -3.00 36.07
CA THR A 394 -33.12 -4.24 36.82
C THR A 394 -31.62 -4.52 36.98
N THR A 395 -30.76 -3.83 36.23
CA THR A 395 -29.29 -4.01 36.29
C THR A 395 -28.58 -3.03 37.24
N ALA A 396 -29.28 -2.03 37.78
CA ALA A 396 -28.69 -1.00 38.63
C ALA A 396 -28.74 -1.29 40.14
N GLU A 397 -29.37 -2.39 40.58
CA GLU A 397 -29.47 -2.75 42.00
C GLU A 397 -28.44 -3.80 42.47
N ASN A 398 -27.52 -4.25 41.61
CA ASN A 398 -26.57 -5.34 41.95
C ASN A 398 -25.08 -4.91 42.08
N GLU A 399 -24.76 -3.62 42.20
CA GLU A 399 -23.40 -3.14 42.50
C GLU A 399 -23.32 -2.40 43.83
N THR A 400 -23.75 -3.06 44.91
CA THR A 400 -23.24 -2.77 46.26
C THR A 400 -23.05 -4.09 47.00
N ILE A 401 -21.99 -4.19 47.81
CA ILE A 401 -21.52 -5.35 48.62
C ILE A 401 -20.51 -6.18 47.79
N VAL A 402 -19.19 -6.17 48.05
CA VAL A 402 -18.49 -6.63 49.28
C VAL A 402 -17.08 -6.01 49.36
N GLU A 403 -16.76 -5.30 50.46
CA GLU A 403 -15.40 -5.23 51.02
C GLU A 403 -15.39 -6.03 52.33
N ILE A 404 -14.51 -7.03 52.44
CA ILE A 404 -14.17 -7.72 53.70
C ILE A 404 -12.64 -7.64 53.87
N PRO A 405 -12.13 -7.25 55.05
CA PRO A 405 -10.72 -6.94 55.27
C PRO A 405 -9.85 -8.18 55.49
N ALA A 406 -8.61 -8.13 55.00
CA ALA A 406 -7.59 -9.15 55.25
C ALA A 406 -7.08 -9.10 56.70
N GLN A 407 -7.20 -10.22 57.41
CA GLN A 407 -6.65 -10.43 58.74
C GLN A 407 -5.17 -10.78 58.70
N THR A 408 -4.40 -10.07 59.54
CA THR A 408 -3.01 -10.33 59.91
C THR A 408 -2.95 -11.56 60.83
N THR A 409 -2.24 -12.62 60.42
CA THR A 409 -1.83 -13.70 61.34
C THR A 409 -0.32 -13.71 61.49
N GLN A 410 0.10 -13.39 62.71
CA GLN A 410 1.43 -13.58 63.26
C GLN A 410 1.72 -15.08 63.39
N GLN A 411 2.94 -15.51 63.03
CA GLN A 411 3.52 -16.75 63.56
C GLN A 411 4.88 -16.46 64.17
N SER A 412 4.93 -16.79 65.45
CA SER A 412 6.03 -16.80 66.40
C SER A 412 7.09 -17.85 66.04
N SER A 413 8.36 -17.45 66.08
CA SER A 413 9.50 -18.35 66.25
C SER A 413 10.19 -18.03 67.58
N VAL A 414 10.18 -18.97 68.52
CA VAL A 414 10.97 -18.95 69.75
C VAL A 414 11.87 -20.20 69.76
N THR A 415 13.16 -19.93 69.59
CA THR A 415 14.38 -20.58 70.10
C THR A 415 14.42 -22.08 70.39
N LEU A 416 15.46 -22.73 69.83
CA LEU A 416 16.61 -23.23 70.60
C LEU A 416 17.90 -23.05 69.79
#